data_AF-A0A6I5QNW5-F1
#
_entry.id   AF-A0A6I5QNW5-F1
#
_cell.length_a   1.000
_cell.length_b   1.000
_cell.length_c   1.000
_cell.angle_alpha   90.00
_cell.angle_beta   90.00
_cell.angle_gamma   90.00
#
_symmetry.space_group_name_H-M   'P 1'
#
loop_
_entity.id
_entity.type
_entity.pdbx_description
1 polymer ?
#
loop_
_entity_poly.entity_id
_entity_poly.type
_entity_poly.pdbx_seq_one_letter_code
_entity_poly.pdbx_strand_id
1 'polypeptide(L)'
;MVEALTLAAAQAIAKIALDKFVEGGAGELGKTLTTALTQKVMQLGTVVWNKIHGLTPAVAALEGAVQDKPEEAQKLKKYLFRLWEDEQSEFTQEIKKLADELHFELAQIEDNSSMTQINQDNARGWQVKVTGGKDTQIGEIHNHG
;
A
#
# COMPACT_ATOMS: atom_id res chain seq x y z
N MET A 1 21.83 14.36 10.79
CA MET A 1 20.55 14.68 11.46
C MET A 1 19.47 14.56 10.41
N VAL A 2 18.52 13.65 10.59
CA VAL A 2 17.36 13.55 9.69
C VAL A 2 16.40 14.67 10.12
N GLU A 3 16.58 15.87 9.58
CA GLU A 3 15.74 17.04 9.89
C GLU A 3 14.34 16.93 9.26
N ALA A 4 14.17 16.04 8.29
CA ALA A 4 12.90 15.72 7.66
C ALA A 4 12.84 14.23 7.29
N LEU A 5 11.67 13.61 7.50
CA LEU A 5 11.41 12.25 7.04
C LEU A 5 11.56 12.17 5.52
N THR A 6 12.47 11.33 5.05
CA THR A 6 12.66 11.07 3.62
C THR A 6 11.62 10.09 3.10
N LEU A 7 11.32 10.13 1.80
CA LEU A 7 10.40 9.17 1.17
C LEU A 7 10.87 7.72 1.38
N ALA A 8 12.18 7.45 1.26
CA ALA A 8 12.74 6.13 1.49
C ALA A 8 12.52 5.64 2.94
N ALA A 9 12.67 6.53 3.92
CA ALA A 9 12.39 6.22 5.32
C ALA A 9 10.89 5.97 5.55
N ALA A 10 10.03 6.81 4.97
CA ALA A 10 8.57 6.63 5.03
C ALA A 10 8.14 5.30 4.39
N GLN A 11 8.72 4.94 3.25
CA GLN A 11 8.49 3.66 2.58
C GLN A 11 8.94 2.47 3.43
N ALA A 12 10.11 2.54 4.06
CA ALA A 12 10.59 1.48 4.95
C ALA A 12 9.61 1.26 6.12
N ILE A 13 9.13 2.34 6.73
CA ILE A 13 8.13 2.28 7.79
C ILE A 13 6.81 1.70 7.27
N ALA A 14 6.31 2.19 6.13
CA ALA A 14 5.06 1.73 5.54
C ALA A 14 5.10 0.24 5.17
N LYS A 15 6.23 -0.26 4.64
CA LYS A 15 6.44 -1.69 4.40
C LYS A 15 6.36 -2.50 5.69
N ILE A 16 6.94 -2.01 6.78
CA ILE A 16 6.91 -2.69 8.08
C ILE A 16 5.48 -2.68 8.68
N ALA A 17 4.75 -1.57 8.51
CA ALA A 17 3.36 -1.47 8.94
C ALA A 17 2.46 -2.44 8.16
N LEU A 18 2.58 -2.47 6.83
CA LEU A 18 1.87 -3.45 6.02
C LEU A 18 2.25 -4.87 6.41
N ASP A 19 3.54 -5.21 6.54
CA ASP A 19 3.97 -6.55 6.96
C ASP A 19 3.35 -7.00 8.29
N LYS A 20 3.12 -6.08 9.24
CA LYS A 20 2.45 -6.38 10.52
C LYS A 20 0.94 -6.50 10.39
N PHE A 21 0.28 -5.57 9.71
CA PHE A 21 -1.19 -5.44 9.73
C PHE A 21 -1.89 -6.08 8.53
N VAL A 22 -1.16 -6.32 7.45
CA VAL A 22 -1.64 -6.79 6.15
C VAL A 22 -0.70 -7.87 5.63
N GLU A 23 -1.06 -9.13 5.81
CA GLU A 23 -0.27 -10.26 5.29
C GLU A 23 -0.14 -10.16 3.76
N GLY A 24 1.09 -9.97 3.26
CA GLY A 24 1.40 -9.84 1.83
C GLY A 24 1.53 -8.40 1.30
N GLY A 25 1.00 -7.39 1.98
CA GLY A 25 0.95 -6.01 1.47
C GLY A 25 2.31 -5.33 1.30
N ALA A 26 3.32 -5.74 2.08
CA ALA A 26 4.68 -5.22 1.97
C ALA A 26 5.36 -5.53 0.62
N GLY A 27 4.98 -6.65 -0.01
CA GLY A 27 5.50 -7.06 -1.31
C GLY A 27 4.88 -6.28 -2.48
N GLU A 28 3.63 -5.84 -2.34
CA GLU A 28 2.90 -5.08 -3.37
C GLU A 28 3.31 -3.60 -3.39
N LEU A 29 3.53 -2.99 -2.22
CA LEU A 29 4.07 -1.63 -2.11
C LEU A 29 5.42 -1.47 -2.84
N GLY A 30 6.21 -2.53 -2.94
CA GLY A 30 7.50 -2.51 -3.63
C GLY A 30 7.39 -2.43 -5.16
N LYS A 31 6.23 -2.79 -5.73
CA LYS A 31 6.03 -2.92 -7.18
C LYS A 31 5.46 -1.64 -7.80
N THR A 32 4.55 -0.97 -7.08
CA THR A 32 3.81 0.19 -7.62
C THR A 32 3.67 1.27 -6.56
N LEU A 33 4.45 2.34 -6.66
CA LEU A 33 4.22 3.58 -5.91
C LEU A 33 3.65 4.64 -6.85
N THR A 34 2.33 4.87 -6.78
CA THR A 34 1.69 6.01 -7.45
C THR A 34 1.80 7.27 -6.58
N THR A 35 1.48 8.44 -7.12
CA THR A 35 1.46 9.70 -6.37
C THR A 35 0.49 9.65 -5.17
N ALA A 36 -0.68 9.02 -5.33
CA ALA A 36 -1.64 8.82 -4.24
C ALA A 36 -1.07 7.94 -3.12
N LEU A 37 -0.45 6.82 -3.49
CA LEU A 37 0.23 5.95 -2.53
C LEU A 37 1.40 6.65 -1.85
N THR A 38 2.16 7.47 -2.58
CA THR A 38 3.27 8.26 -2.04
C THR A 38 2.79 9.20 -0.92
N GLN A 39 1.63 9.84 -1.10
CA GLN A 39 1.03 10.68 -0.06
C GLN A 39 0.67 9.88 1.19
N LYS A 40 0.01 8.72 1.04
CA LYS A 40 -0.33 7.85 2.19
C LYS A 40 0.89 7.26 2.89
N VAL A 41 1.90 6.83 2.13
CA VAL A 41 3.20 6.38 2.66
C VAL A 41 3.86 7.48 3.47
N MET A 42 3.90 8.70 2.94
CA MET A 42 4.45 9.87 3.64
C MET A 42 3.66 10.18 4.92
N GLN A 43 2.33 10.10 4.90
CA GLN A 43 1.50 10.30 6.09
C GLN A 43 1.78 9.25 7.16
N LEU A 44 1.72 7.96 6.81
CA LEU A 44 2.02 6.85 7.73
C LEU A 44 3.43 6.99 8.30
N GLY A 45 4.40 7.23 7.44
CA GLY A 45 5.78 7.48 7.85
C GLY A 45 5.90 8.66 8.81
N THR A 46 5.15 9.75 8.58
CA THR A 46 5.17 10.94 9.44
C THR A 46 4.58 10.68 10.81
N VAL A 47 3.47 9.92 10.89
CA VAL A 47 2.85 9.54 12.17
C VAL A 47 3.84 8.72 13.01
N VAL A 48 4.47 7.72 12.40
CA VAL A 48 5.49 6.91 13.09
C VAL A 48 6.72 7.74 13.43
N TRP A 49 7.20 8.57 12.51
CA TRP A 49 8.33 9.47 12.72
C TRP A 49 8.11 10.41 13.90
N ASN A 50 6.93 11.04 14.01
CA ASN A 50 6.59 11.87 15.16
C ASN A 50 6.69 11.10 16.49
N LYS A 51 6.52 9.78 16.48
CA LYS A 51 6.69 8.95 17.68
C LYS A 51 8.15 8.54 17.94
N ILE A 52 8.94 8.31 16.88
CA ILE A 52 10.31 7.76 17.00
C ILE A 52 11.44 8.79 16.82
N HIS A 53 11.17 10.00 16.30
CA HIS A 53 12.20 11.01 15.99
C HIS A 53 12.97 11.49 17.22
N GLY A 54 12.33 11.47 18.40
CA GLY A 54 12.98 11.76 19.69
C GLY A 54 13.79 10.60 20.27
N LEU A 55 13.79 9.43 19.60
CA LEU A 55 14.42 8.20 20.08
C LEU A 55 15.61 7.87 19.18
N THR A 56 16.81 8.29 19.63
CA THR A 56 18.09 8.04 18.96
C THR A 56 18.26 6.60 18.42
N PRO A 57 17.96 5.52 19.18
CA PRO A 57 18.14 4.16 18.66
C PRO A 57 17.16 3.81 17.52
N ALA A 58 15.97 4.38 17.53
CA ALA A 58 14.97 4.12 16.50
C ALA A 58 15.28 4.89 15.21
N VAL A 59 15.75 6.14 15.34
CA VAL A 59 16.22 6.94 14.20
C VAL A 59 17.45 6.30 13.55
N ALA A 60 18.42 5.84 14.35
CA ALA A 60 19.60 5.14 13.82
C ALA A 60 19.23 3.87 13.05
N ALA A 61 18.33 3.05 13.61
CA ALA A 61 17.84 1.85 12.93
C ALA A 61 17.06 2.17 11.64
N LEU A 62 16.33 3.30 11.60
CA LEU A 62 15.67 3.79 10.38
C LEU A 62 16.68 4.21 9.32
N GLU A 63 17.70 4.99 9.68
CA GLU A 63 18.78 5.37 8.77
C GLU A 63 19.53 4.14 8.23
N GLY A 64 19.78 3.14 9.08
CA GLY A 64 20.37 1.88 8.68
C GLY A 64 19.47 1.07 7.73
N ALA A 65 18.17 1.03 7.98
CA ALA A 65 17.20 0.37 7.10
C ALA A 65 17.14 1.03 5.71
N VAL A 66 17.22 2.36 5.64
CA VAL A 66 17.29 3.11 4.37
C VAL A 66 18.59 2.83 3.61
N GLN A 67 19.69 2.55 4.33
CA GLN A 67 20.98 2.15 3.74
C GLN A 67 21.04 0.67 3.36
N ASP A 68 19.89 -0.03 3.29
CA ASP A 68 19.79 -1.45 2.97
C ASP A 68 20.58 -2.36 3.93
N LYS A 69 20.79 -1.92 5.18
CA LYS A 69 21.45 -2.75 6.19
C LYS A 69 20.43 -3.71 6.81
N PRO A 70 20.51 -5.03 6.52
CA PRO A 70 19.48 -5.98 6.95
C PRO A 70 19.38 -6.10 8.47
N GLU A 71 20.50 -5.97 9.19
CA GLU A 71 20.53 -6.00 10.65
C GLU A 71 19.77 -4.82 11.28
N GLU A 72 19.92 -3.63 10.71
CA GLU A 72 19.26 -2.40 11.18
C GLU A 72 17.77 -2.41 10.79
N ALA A 73 17.44 -2.90 9.60
CA ALA A 73 16.05 -3.12 9.18
C ALA A 73 15.31 -4.10 10.10
N GLN A 74 15.96 -5.19 10.52
CA GLN A 74 15.38 -6.10 11.50
C GLN A 74 15.20 -5.48 12.88
N LYS A 75 16.17 -4.66 13.33
CA LYS A 75 16.03 -3.91 14.60
C LYS A 75 14.87 -2.94 14.53
N LEU A 76 14.77 -2.17 13.45
CA LEU A 76 13.65 -1.25 13.22
C LEU A 76 12.31 -1.99 13.23
N LYS A 77 12.23 -3.13 12.52
CA LYS A 77 11.03 -3.97 12.51
C LYS A 77 10.62 -4.40 13.91
N LYS A 78 11.55 -4.97 14.69
CA LYS A 78 11.28 -5.38 16.09
C LYS A 78 10.84 -4.20 16.96
N TYR A 79 11.46 -3.04 16.77
CA TYR A 79 11.15 -1.83 17.51
C TYR A 79 9.73 -1.33 17.23
N LEU A 80 9.39 -1.19 15.94
CA LEU A 80 8.06 -0.77 15.51
C LEU A 80 6.98 -1.79 15.91
N PHE A 81 7.28 -3.08 15.80
CA PHE A 81 6.38 -4.14 16.24
C PHE A 81 6.06 -4.05 17.73
N ARG A 82 7.07 -3.77 18.55
CA ARG A 82 6.91 -3.53 20.00
C ARG A 82 6.10 -2.27 20.26
N LEU A 83 6.32 -1.21 19.48
CA LEU A 83 5.57 0.05 19.60
C LEU A 83 4.08 -0.14 19.31
N TRP A 84 3.77 -1.07 18.40
CA TRP A 84 2.43 -1.47 18.01
C TRP A 84 1.95 -2.74 18.76
N GLU A 85 2.60 -3.12 19.86
CA GLU A 85 2.17 -4.27 20.68
C GLU A 85 0.83 -3.99 21.35
N ASP A 86 0.61 -2.74 21.75
CA ASP A 86 -0.67 -2.29 22.29
C ASP A 86 -1.62 -1.93 21.14
N GLU A 87 -2.42 -2.90 20.70
CA GLU A 87 -3.40 -2.71 19.62
C GLU A 87 -4.56 -1.77 20.00
N GLN A 88 -4.77 -1.52 21.30
CA GLN A 88 -5.81 -0.62 21.79
C GLN A 88 -5.37 0.85 21.79
N SER A 89 -4.07 1.11 21.66
CA SER A 89 -3.53 2.47 21.56
C SER A 89 -4.07 3.15 20.31
N GLU A 90 -4.55 4.39 20.47
CA GLU A 90 -4.97 5.26 19.37
C GLU A 90 -3.90 5.36 18.28
N PHE A 91 -2.63 5.37 18.68
CA PHE A 91 -1.50 5.35 17.76
C PHE A 91 -1.48 4.09 16.89
N THR A 92 -1.60 2.91 17.51
CA THR A 92 -1.58 1.63 16.79
C THR A 92 -2.80 1.49 15.87
N GLN A 93 -3.97 1.93 16.33
CA GLN A 93 -5.20 1.97 15.52
C GLN A 93 -5.03 2.89 14.30
N GLU A 94 -4.42 4.06 14.47
CA GLU A 94 -4.15 5.00 13.36
C GLU A 94 -3.19 4.40 12.32
N ILE A 95 -2.09 3.76 12.77
CA ILE A 95 -1.16 3.09 11.86
C ILE A 95 -1.84 1.94 11.11
N LYS A 96 -2.62 1.12 11.83
CA LYS A 96 -3.37 0.02 11.22
C LYS A 96 -4.34 0.52 10.16
N LYS A 97 -5.11 1.57 10.46
CA LYS A 97 -6.03 2.18 9.51
C LYS A 97 -5.30 2.70 8.27
N LEU A 98 -4.21 3.43 8.44
CA LEU A 98 -3.41 3.94 7.32
C LEU A 98 -2.81 2.82 6.47
N ALA A 99 -2.38 1.71 7.10
CA ALA A 99 -1.85 0.55 6.40
C ALA A 99 -2.94 -0.17 5.59
N ASP A 100 -4.12 -0.39 6.18
CA ASP A 100 -5.28 -1.00 5.50
C ASP A 100 -5.74 -0.15 4.31
N GLU A 101 -5.84 1.17 4.52
CA GLU A 101 -6.13 2.13 3.47
C GLU A 101 -5.09 2.14 2.34
N LEU A 102 -3.82 1.89 2.66
CA LEU A 102 -2.73 1.77 1.70
C LEU A 102 -2.87 0.50 0.86
N HIS A 103 -3.17 -0.63 1.51
CA HIS A 103 -3.41 -1.90 0.85
C HIS A 103 -4.65 -1.86 -0.04
N PHE A 104 -5.73 -1.23 0.43
CA PHE A 104 -6.95 -1.06 -0.36
C PHE A 104 -6.68 -0.27 -1.66
N GLU A 105 -5.90 0.81 -1.58
CA GLU A 105 -5.50 1.59 -2.76
C GLU A 105 -4.58 0.80 -3.71
N LEU A 106 -3.66 0.00 -3.16
CA LEU A 106 -2.82 -0.91 -3.94
C LEU A 106 -3.65 -1.94 -4.71
N ALA A 107 -4.59 -2.59 -4.03
CA ALA A 107 -5.48 -3.57 -4.62
C ALA A 107 -6.37 -2.93 -5.71
N GLN A 108 -6.85 -1.70 -5.50
CA GLN A 108 -7.59 -0.97 -6.54
C GLN A 108 -6.74 -0.64 -7.77
N ILE A 109 -5.46 -0.29 -7.59
CA ILE A 109 -4.55 -0.05 -8.72
C ILE A 109 -4.29 -1.35 -9.49
N GLU A 110 -4.13 -2.49 -8.80
CA GLU A 110 -3.94 -3.79 -9.44
C GLU A 110 -5.20 -4.24 -10.21
N ASP A 111 -6.39 -4.07 -9.63
CA ASP A 111 -7.67 -4.38 -10.28
C ASP A 111 -7.89 -3.50 -11.53
N ASN A 112 -7.60 -2.19 -11.43
CA ASN A 112 -7.71 -1.27 -12.57
C ASN A 112 -6.59 -1.48 -13.62
N SER A 113 -5.47 -2.10 -13.26
CA SER A 113 -4.42 -2.47 -14.22
C SER A 113 -4.82 -3.68 -15.08
N SER A 114 -5.75 -4.51 -14.60
CA SER A 114 -6.41 -5.55 -15.43
C SER A 114 -7.45 -4.97 -16.38
N MET A 115 -7.81 -3.68 -16.23
CA MET A 115 -8.55 -2.93 -17.25
C MET A 115 -7.60 -2.44 -18.35
N THR A 116 -6.83 -3.36 -18.92
CA THR A 116 -6.24 -3.16 -20.23
C THR A 116 -7.39 -3.12 -21.22
N GLN A 117 -7.96 -1.93 -21.45
CA GLN A 117 -8.81 -1.70 -22.60
C GLN A 117 -7.94 -1.90 -23.83
N ILE A 118 -7.94 -3.12 -24.36
CA ILE A 118 -7.55 -3.39 -25.74
C ILE A 118 -8.63 -2.74 -26.60
N ASN A 119 -8.60 -1.42 -26.71
CA ASN A 119 -9.27 -0.69 -27.77
C ASN A 119 -8.30 -0.62 -28.95
N GLN A 120 -7.87 -1.80 -29.42
CA GLN A 120 -7.28 -1.95 -30.73
C GLN A 120 -8.40 -2.35 -31.67
N ASP A 121 -8.90 -1.33 -32.36
CA ASP A 121 -9.41 -1.40 -33.72
C ASP A 121 -10.69 -2.23 -33.96
N ASN A 122 -11.75 -1.45 -34.24
CA ASN A 122 -12.75 -1.72 -35.26
C ASN A 122 -13.91 -2.68 -34.92
N ALA A 123 -15.11 -2.09 -35.00
CA ALA A 123 -16.42 -2.71 -35.14
C ALA A 123 -17.14 -3.24 -33.88
N ARG A 124 -18.13 -2.44 -33.47
CA ARG A 124 -19.36 -2.81 -32.73
C ARG A 124 -19.20 -2.96 -31.22
N GLY A 125 -19.47 -1.85 -30.52
CA GLY A 125 -19.56 -1.79 -29.08
C GLY A 125 -20.62 -2.72 -28.49
N TRP A 126 -20.14 -3.77 -27.83
CA TRP A 126 -20.88 -4.51 -26.81
C TRP A 126 -19.98 -4.59 -25.59
N GLN A 127 -20.32 -3.85 -24.54
CA GLN A 127 -19.72 -4.02 -23.22
C GLN A 127 -20.64 -4.94 -22.42
N VAL A 128 -20.29 -6.22 -22.34
CA VAL A 128 -20.93 -7.14 -21.41
C VAL A 128 -20.13 -7.14 -20.12
N LYS A 129 -20.71 -6.58 -19.06
CA LYS A 129 -20.21 -6.71 -17.69
C LYS A 129 -20.60 -8.09 -17.17
N VAL A 130 -19.68 -9.04 -17.21
CA VAL A 130 -19.82 -10.31 -16.46
C VAL A 130 -19.18 -10.16 -15.09
N THR A 131 -19.96 -9.66 -14.12
CA THR A 131 -19.63 -9.83 -12.70
C THR A 131 -20.44 -11.02 -12.19
N GLY A 132 -19.76 -12.13 -11.88
CA GLY A 132 -20.30 -13.21 -11.07
C GLY A 132 -21.40 -14.06 -11.69
N GLY A 133 -21.02 -15.15 -12.33
CA GLY A 133 -21.78 -16.41 -12.40
C GLY A 133 -23.31 -16.33 -12.56
N LYS A 134 -23.79 -16.00 -13.76
CA LYS A 134 -24.97 -16.59 -14.40
C LYS A 134 -25.11 -16.02 -15.80
N ASP A 135 -24.73 -16.84 -16.79
CA ASP A 135 -25.13 -16.67 -18.18
C ASP A 135 -26.63 -16.36 -18.26
N THR A 136 -26.95 -15.13 -18.61
CA THR A 136 -28.28 -14.79 -19.11
C THR A 136 -28.09 -14.34 -20.54
N GLN A 137 -28.27 -15.28 -21.47
CA GLN A 137 -28.49 -14.98 -22.88
C GLN A 137 -29.67 -14.01 -22.98
N ILE A 138 -29.47 -12.85 -23.60
CA ILE A 138 -30.57 -11.95 -23.94
C ILE A 138 -30.52 -11.69 -25.45
N GLY A 139 -31.38 -12.45 -26.14
CA GLY A 139 -32.12 -12.07 -27.35
C GLY A 139 -31.37 -11.48 -28.54
N GLU A 140 -31.30 -12.26 -29.62
CA GLU A 140 -31.04 -11.77 -30.97
C GLU A 140 -31.97 -10.61 -31.33
N ILE A 141 -31.41 -9.47 -31.75
CA ILE A 141 -32.16 -8.39 -32.38
C ILE A 141 -31.94 -8.51 -33.88
N HIS A 142 -32.93 -9.03 -34.59
CA HIS A 142 -33.01 -8.92 -36.05
C HIS A 142 -32.99 -7.45 -36.45
N ASN A 143 -32.16 -7.09 -37.44
CA ASN A 143 -32.44 -5.90 -38.23
C ASN A 143 -32.26 -6.18 -39.71
N HIS A 144 -33.39 -6.05 -40.41
CA HIS A 144 -33.55 -6.06 -41.85
C HIS A 144 -33.11 -4.70 -42.40
N GLY A 145 -32.40 -4.72 -43.53
CA GLY A 145 -31.94 -3.55 -44.27
C GLY A 145 -30.92 -3.96 -45.32
#